data_AF-A0A317PYK3-F1
#
_entry.id   AF-A0A317PYK3-F1
#
_cell.length_a   1.000
_cell.length_b   1.000
_cell.length_c   1.000
_cell.angle_alpha   90.00
_cell.angle_beta   90.00
_cell.angle_gamma   90.00
#
_symmetry.space_group_name_H-M   'P 1'
#
loop_
_entity.id
_entity.type
_entity.pdbx_description
1 polymer ?
#
loop_
_entity_poly.entity_id
_entity_poly.type
_entity_poly.pdbx_seq_one_letter_code
_entity_poly.pdbx_strand_id
1 'polypeptide(L)' 'FLYLAEKANHDWMQYLDLSSVNLGSGKRAIVASGVYIPKYQITVPVELESME' A
#
# COMPACT_ATOMS: atom_id res chain seq x y z
N PHE A 1 -0.15 -1.70 6.32
CA PHE A 1 -1.16 -0.86 6.99
C PHE A 1 -1.76 0.14 6.02
N LEU A 2 -1.07 1.23 5.60
CA LEU A 2 -1.65 2.27 4.74
C LEU A 2 -2.23 1.76 3.41
N TYR A 3 -1.53 0.86 2.73
CA TYR A 3 -2.05 0.22 1.51
C TYR A 3 -3.37 -0.53 1.75
N LEU A 4 -3.44 -1.34 2.81
CA LEU A 4 -4.66 -2.05 3.17
C LEU A 4 -5.78 -1.10 3.60
N ALA A 5 -5.42 -0.01 4.28
CA ALA A 5 -6.37 0.98 4.73
C ALA A 5 -7.05 1.69 3.55
N GLU A 6 -6.25 2.08 2.55
CA GLU A 6 -6.73 2.66 1.31
C GLU A 6 -7.53 1.65 0.48
N LYS A 7 -7.06 0.41 0.38
CA LYS A 7 -7.76 -0.64 -0.39
C LYS A 7 -9.11 -1.03 0.21
N ALA A 8 -9.21 -1.09 1.54
CA ALA A 8 -10.48 -1.33 2.24
C ALA A 8 -11.37 -0.08 2.32
N ASN A 9 -10.98 1.01 1.66
CA ASN A 9 -11.71 2.28 1.59
C ASN A 9 -12.14 2.80 2.98
N HIS A 10 -11.24 2.74 3.95
CA HIS A 10 -11.55 3.21 5.29
C HIS A 10 -11.82 4.72 5.32
N ASP A 11 -12.95 5.12 5.90
CA ASP A 11 -13.41 6.51 5.97
C ASP A 11 -12.38 7.47 6.57
N TRP A 12 -11.54 7.01 7.51
CA TRP A 12 -10.55 7.86 8.15
C TRP A 12 -9.40 8.26 7.21
N MET A 13 -9.22 7.55 6.10
CA MET A 13 -8.14 7.80 5.14
C MET A 13 -8.22 9.21 4.55
N GLN A 14 -9.43 9.77 4.41
CA GLN A 14 -9.67 11.12 3.89
C GLN A 14 -9.13 12.24 4.80
N TYR A 15 -8.91 11.95 6.08
CA TYR A 15 -8.42 12.94 7.05
C TYR A 15 -6.90 12.95 7.17
N LEU A 16 -6.19 12.05 6.47
CA LEU A 16 -4.74 11.99 6.48
C LEU A 16 -4.12 12.79 5.34
N ASP A 17 -3.22 13.70 5.71
CA ASP A 17 -2.30 14.32 4.76
C ASP A 17 -1.05 13.45 4.57
N LEU A 18 -1.08 12.59 3.55
CA LEU A 18 0.04 11.73 3.20
C LEU A 18 1.27 12.47 2.68
N SER A 19 1.18 13.76 2.31
CA SER A 19 2.34 14.54 1.88
C SER A 19 3.35 14.76 3.01
N SER A 20 2.86 14.75 4.25
CA SER A 20 3.67 14.86 5.47
C SER A 20 4.25 13.52 5.94
N VAL A 21 3.89 12.40 5.31
CA VAL A 21 4.25 11.05 5.75
C VAL A 21 5.43 10.51 4.94
N ASN A 22 6.57 10.30 5.61
CA ASN A 22 7.71 9.64 5.00
C ASN A 22 7.59 8.12 5.11
N LEU A 23 7.43 7.42 3.98
CA LEU A 23 7.35 5.95 3.90
C LEU A 23 8.72 5.25 3.94
N GLY A 24 9.79 6.03 4.10
CA GLY A 24 11.17 5.61 3.99
C GLY A 24 11.58 5.38 2.53
N SER A 25 12.78 4.84 2.36
CA SER A 25 13.35 4.50 1.07
C SER A 25 13.46 2.98 0.91
N GLY A 26 13.37 2.53 -0.34
CA GLY A 26 13.61 1.14 -0.71
C GLY A 26 12.34 0.33 -0.89
N LYS A 27 12.43 -0.67 -1.77
CA LYS A 27 11.32 -1.57 -2.09
C LYS A 27 11.21 -2.65 -1.02
N ARG A 28 10.01 -2.85 -0.47
CA ARG A 28 9.73 -3.92 0.49
C ARG A 28 8.88 -5.00 -0.16
N ALA A 29 9.44 -6.19 -0.35
CA ALA A 29 8.68 -7.31 -0.89
C ALA A 29 8.09 -8.16 0.24
N ILE A 30 6.76 -8.23 0.32
CA ILE A 30 6.07 -9.16 1.22
C ILE A 30 6.15 -10.58 0.64
N VAL A 31 6.05 -10.69 -0.69
CA VAL A 31 6.22 -11.93 -1.45
C VAL A 31 7.10 -11.69 -2.68
N ALA A 32 7.82 -12.72 -3.13
CA ALA A 32 8.74 -12.62 -4.27
C ALA A 32 8.02 -12.45 -5.63
N SER A 33 6.85 -13.07 -5.78
CA SER A 33 6.07 -13.08 -7.04
C SER A 33 4.75 -12.33 -6.88
N GLY A 34 4.83 -11.07 -6.46
CA GLY A 34 3.66 -10.22 -6.21
C GLY A 34 3.55 -9.04 -7.17
N VAL A 35 2.55 -8.19 -6.92
CA VAL A 35 2.34 -6.92 -7.62
C VAL A 35 3.04 -5.80 -6.86
N TYR A 36 3.83 -5.00 -7.58
CA TYR A 36 4.49 -3.83 -7.01
C TYR A 36 3.54 -2.63 -6.99
N ILE A 37 3.35 -2.02 -5.81
CA ILE A 37 2.52 -0.84 -5.58
C ILE A 37 3.45 0.39 -5.42
N PRO A 38 3.59 1.25 -6.46
CA PRO A 38 4.58 2.33 -6.45
C PRO A 38 4.36 3.36 -5.35
N LYS A 39 3.09 3.68 -5.04
CA LYS A 39 2.71 4.66 -4.01
C LYS A 39 3.29 4.34 -2.64
N TYR A 40 3.35 3.05 -2.30
CA TYR A 40 3.83 2.58 -1.01
C TYR A 40 5.21 1.91 -1.07
N GLN A 41 5.79 1.77 -2.27
CA GLN A 41 7.05 1.07 -2.52
C GLN A 41 7.08 -0.36 -1.96
N ILE A 42 5.95 -1.08 -2.07
CA ILE A 42 5.82 -2.45 -1.58
C ILE A 42 5.44 -3.41 -2.70
N THR A 43 5.81 -4.67 -2.57
CA THR A 43 5.30 -5.77 -3.40
C THR A 43 4.36 -6.63 -2.57
N VAL A 44 3.12 -6.79 -3.01
CA VAL A 44 2.03 -7.50 -2.32
C VAL A 44 1.58 -8.73 -3.13
N PRO A 45 0.97 -9.75 -2.50
CA PRO A 45 0.40 -10.88 -3.24
C PRO A 45 -0.58 -10.43 -4.32
N VAL A 46 -0.61 -11.13 -5.46
CA VAL A 46 -1.47 -10.78 -6.60
C VAL A 46 -2.93 -10.81 -6.21
N GLU A 47 -3.30 -11.82 -5.42
CA GLU A 47 -4.65 -12.02 -4.88
C GLU A 47 -5.10 -10.78 -4.11
N LEU A 48 -4.19 -10.21 -3.32
CA LEU A 48 -4.47 -9.07 -2.46
C LEU A 48 -4.68 -7.79 -3.27
N GLU A 49 -4.07 -7.67 -4.45
CA GLU A 49 -4.34 -6.57 -5.37
C GLU A 49 -5.54 -6.82 -6.27
N SER A 50 -5.83 -8.07 -6.62
CA SER A 50 -6.95 -8.44 -7.51
C SER A 50 -8.32 -8.46 -6.83
N MET A 51 -8.37 -8.51 -5.50
CA MET A 51 -9.63 -8.40 -4.76
C MET A 51 -10.18 -6.98 -4.91
N GLU A 52 -11.38 -6.86 -5.50
CA GLU A 52 -12.18 -5.64 -5.55
C GLU A 52 -12.89 -5.38 -4.22
#